data_AF-A0A0T0MCS9-F1
#
_entry.id   AF-A0A0T0MCS9-F1
#
_cell.length_a   1.000
_cell.length_b   1.000
_cell.length_c   1.000
_cell.angle_alpha   90.00
_cell.angle_beta   90.00
_cell.angle_gamma   90.00
#
_symmetry.space_group_name_H-M   'P 1'
#
loop_
_entity.id
_entity.type
_entity.pdbx_description
1 polymer ?
#
loop_
_entity_poly.entity_id
_entity_poly.type
_entity_poly.pdbx_seq_one_letter_code
_entity_poly.pdbx_strand_id
1 'polypeptide(L)'
;MQVFTVLKQLDTQLPHERIRAAAGDDSASFATFTQNFLLPNGQIDITSSDLFGNANYKLYNIKESNLSSVNELGFLKLLKDKNSGLKVLKGSNNSNSWAELSIKNGIVDPKPCN
;
A
#
# COMPACT_ATOMS: atom_id res chain seq x y z
N MET A 1 -11.95 4.74 3.01
CA MET A 1 -10.84 5.51 2.39
C MET A 1 -9.69 5.83 3.39
N GLN A 2 -8.98 4.84 3.97
CA GLN A 2 -7.75 5.07 4.80
C GLN A 2 -6.66 3.98 4.67
N VAL A 3 -6.74 3.11 3.66
CA VAL A 3 -5.53 2.66 2.94
C VAL A 3 -4.67 3.89 2.54
N PHE A 4 -5.33 5.05 2.43
CA PHE A 4 -4.73 6.37 2.32
C PHE A 4 -3.80 6.78 3.47
N THR A 5 -3.95 6.36 4.73
CA THR A 5 -3.04 6.83 5.81
C THR A 5 -1.66 6.18 5.69
N VAL A 6 -1.63 4.88 5.36
CA VAL A 6 -0.41 4.13 5.06
C VAL A 6 0.27 4.66 3.80
N LEU A 7 -0.51 4.94 2.75
CA LEU A 7 0.00 5.59 1.53
C LEU A 7 0.48 7.01 1.79
N LYS A 8 -0.18 7.78 2.66
CA LYS A 8 0.19 9.16 3.02
C LYS A 8 1.57 9.20 3.66
N GLN A 9 1.91 8.18 4.45
CA GLN A 9 3.23 8.04 5.08
C GLN A 9 4.34 7.72 4.05
N LEU A 10 4.00 6.95 3.00
CA LEU A 10 4.87 6.71 1.83
C LEU A 10 5.00 7.94 0.92
N ASP A 11 3.90 8.68 0.68
CA ASP A 11 3.85 9.93 -0.11
C ASP A 11 4.72 11.03 0.53
N THR A 12 4.71 11.15 1.86
CA THR A 12 5.58 12.09 2.59
C THR A 12 7.07 11.74 2.51
N GLN A 13 7.41 10.47 2.23
CA GLN A 13 8.80 10.01 2.06
C GLN A 13 9.29 10.14 0.60
N LEU A 14 8.41 10.51 -0.34
CA LEU A 14 8.67 10.57 -1.77
C LEU A 14 8.11 11.86 -2.42
N PRO A 15 8.73 13.03 -2.19
CA PRO A 15 8.15 14.32 -2.62
C PRO A 15 7.98 14.51 -4.15
N HIS A 16 8.58 13.64 -4.98
CA HIS A 16 8.48 13.70 -6.44
C HIS A 16 7.60 12.60 -7.06
N GLU A 17 7.04 11.71 -6.25
CA GLU A 17 6.28 10.53 -6.73
C GLU A 17 4.95 10.46 -6.00
N ARG A 18 3.90 10.01 -6.69
CA ARG A 18 2.59 9.74 -6.08
C ARG A 18 2.36 8.25 -6.00
N ILE A 19 2.12 7.73 -4.80
CA ILE A 19 1.72 6.33 -4.59
C ILE A 19 0.23 6.28 -4.26
N ARG A 20 -0.53 5.46 -4.98
CA ARG A 20 -1.93 5.17 -4.73
C ARG A 20 -2.12 3.68 -4.54
N ALA A 21 -3.06 3.27 -3.70
CA ALA A 21 -3.57 1.91 -3.71
C ALA A 21 -5.01 1.95 -4.23
N ALA A 22 -5.32 1.03 -5.12
CA ALA A 22 -6.65 0.81 -5.66
C ALA A 22 -7.13 -0.58 -5.25
N ALA A 23 -8.45 -0.77 -5.17
CA ALA A 23 -9.01 -2.11 -5.16
C ALA A 23 -8.54 -2.82 -6.43
N GLY A 24 -7.94 -4.00 -6.26
CA GLY A 24 -7.58 -4.89 -7.35
C GLY A 24 -8.79 -5.62 -7.91
N ASP A 25 -8.53 -6.61 -8.76
CA ASP A 25 -9.59 -7.35 -9.46
C ASP A 25 -10.33 -8.34 -8.54
N ASP A 26 -9.77 -8.64 -7.36
CA ASP A 26 -10.39 -9.50 -6.35
C ASP A 26 -11.08 -8.67 -5.26
N SER A 27 -12.35 -8.37 -5.52
CA SER A 27 -13.22 -7.59 -4.63
C SER A 27 -13.51 -8.29 -3.30
N ALA A 28 -13.46 -9.62 -3.25
CA ALA A 28 -13.72 -10.40 -2.04
C ALA A 28 -12.54 -10.33 -1.06
N SER A 29 -11.32 -10.47 -1.60
CA SER A 29 -10.08 -10.29 -0.83
C SER A 29 -9.95 -8.86 -0.31
N PHE A 30 -10.29 -7.87 -1.15
CA PHE A 30 -10.34 -6.46 -0.74
C PHE A 30 -11.36 -6.19 0.37
N ALA A 31 -12.59 -6.72 0.25
CA ALA A 31 -13.61 -6.58 1.28
C ALA A 31 -13.18 -7.21 2.60
N THR A 32 -12.62 -8.43 2.57
CA THR A 32 -12.13 -9.14 3.74
C THR A 32 -10.99 -8.39 4.43
N PHE A 33 -10.05 -7.86 3.64
CA PHE A 33 -8.94 -7.08 4.17
C PHE A 33 -9.46 -5.79 4.84
N THR A 34 -10.35 -5.05 4.18
CA THR A 34 -10.84 -3.76 4.67
C THR A 34 -11.82 -3.85 5.84
N GLN A 35 -12.53 -4.98 6.00
CA GLN A 35 -13.50 -5.17 7.08
C GLN A 35 -12.89 -5.01 8.48
N ASN A 36 -11.61 -5.36 8.65
CA ASN A 36 -10.89 -5.22 9.92
C ASN A 36 -10.48 -3.78 10.25
N PHE A 37 -10.66 -2.85 9.30
CA PHE A 37 -10.22 -1.46 9.41
C PHE A 37 -11.40 -0.48 9.30
N LEU A 38 -12.63 -0.96 9.21
CA LEU A 38 -13.81 -0.12 9.04
C LEU A 38 -14.70 -0.18 10.29
N LEU A 39 -15.06 0.98 10.81
CA LEU A 39 -16.15 1.14 11.76
C LEU A 39 -17.50 0.84 11.08
N PRO A 40 -18.56 0.50 11.84
CA PRO A 40 -19.88 0.19 11.28
C PRO A 40 -20.49 1.32 10.43
N ASN A 41 -20.06 2.56 10.65
CA ASN A 41 -20.46 3.73 9.85
C ASN A 41 -19.64 3.92 8.57
N GLY A 42 -18.78 2.96 8.21
CA GLY A 42 -17.92 2.99 7.02
C GLY A 42 -16.72 3.94 7.14
N GLN A 43 -16.55 4.63 8.26
CA GLN A 43 -15.30 5.34 8.58
C GLN A 43 -14.22 4.32 8.90
N ILE A 44 -12.95 4.70 8.80
CA ILE A 44 -11.89 3.79 9.24
C ILE A 44 -11.68 3.89 10.74
N ASP A 45 -11.45 2.73 11.32
CA ASP A 45 -10.90 2.60 12.65
C ASP A 45 -9.40 2.90 12.61
N ILE A 46 -9.05 4.13 12.97
CA ILE A 46 -7.66 4.63 12.99
C ILE A 46 -6.83 3.80 13.97
N THR A 47 -7.39 3.45 15.13
CA THR A 47 -6.68 2.70 16.16
C THR A 47 -6.31 1.29 15.66
N SER A 48 -7.28 0.58 15.07
CA SER A 48 -7.03 -0.75 14.51
C SER A 48 -6.05 -0.70 13.33
N SER A 49 -6.15 0.33 12.50
CA SER A 49 -5.24 0.53 11.35
C SER A 49 -3.80 0.83 11.78
N ASP A 50 -3.61 1.69 12.78
CA ASP A 50 -2.29 2.05 13.31
C ASP A 50 -1.63 0.88 14.05
N LEU A 51 -2.42 0.13 14.84
CA LEU A 51 -1.95 -1.08 15.50
C LEU A 51 -1.50 -2.14 14.48
N PHE A 52 -2.30 -2.35 13.43
CA PHE A 52 -1.95 -3.24 12.34
C PHE A 52 -0.68 -2.78 11.63
N GLY A 53 -0.58 -1.51 11.26
CA GLY A 53 0.60 -0.92 10.65
C GLY A 53 1.84 -1.16 11.51
N ASN A 54 1.82 -0.76 12.79
CA ASN A 54 2.96 -0.89 13.69
C ASN A 54 3.41 -2.35 13.91
N ALA A 55 2.47 -3.28 14.06
CA ALA A 55 2.78 -4.69 14.25
C ALA A 55 3.42 -5.30 13.00
N ASN A 56 2.87 -4.98 11.82
CA ASN A 56 3.34 -5.59 10.58
C ASN A 56 4.56 -4.88 9.99
N TYR A 57 4.68 -3.56 10.11
CA TYR A 57 5.80 -2.80 9.51
C TYR A 57 7.16 -3.30 9.97
N LYS A 58 7.30 -3.65 11.26
CA LYS A 58 8.53 -4.25 11.78
C LYS A 58 8.84 -5.59 11.11
N LEU A 59 7.84 -6.45 10.90
CA LEU A 59 7.99 -7.75 10.25
C LEU A 59 8.43 -7.63 8.78
N TYR A 60 7.97 -6.58 8.09
CA TYR A 60 8.30 -6.32 6.68
C TYR A 60 9.45 -5.32 6.50
N ASN A 61 10.17 -4.98 7.58
CA ASN A 61 11.25 -3.99 7.60
C ASN A 61 10.85 -2.65 6.96
N ILE A 62 9.65 -2.15 7.27
CA ILE A 62 9.16 -0.82 6.86
C ILE A 62 9.46 0.14 8.01
N LYS A 63 10.25 1.19 7.77
CA LYS A 63 10.63 2.20 8.77
C LYS A 63 11.07 3.50 8.12
N GLU A 64 10.95 4.61 8.85
CA GLU A 64 11.24 5.95 8.32
C GLU A 64 12.70 6.15 7.89
N SER A 65 13.64 5.43 8.49
CA SER A 65 15.07 5.52 8.15
C SER A 65 15.48 4.75 6.90
N ASN A 66 14.58 3.99 6.27
CA ASN A 66 14.87 3.26 5.05
C ASN A 66 14.80 4.14 3.81
N LEU A 67 15.49 3.70 2.75
CA LEU A 67 15.22 4.19 1.41
C LEU A 67 13.79 3.84 1.00
N SER A 68 13.16 4.73 0.24
CA SER A 68 11.79 4.52 -0.24
C SER A 68 11.62 3.17 -0.95
N SER A 69 12.54 2.78 -1.83
CA SER A 69 12.47 1.51 -2.56
C SER A 69 12.44 0.27 -1.64
N VAL A 70 13.06 0.34 -0.46
CA VAL A 70 13.02 -0.72 0.54
C VAL A 70 11.65 -0.77 1.22
N ASN A 71 11.08 0.40 1.56
CA ASN A 71 9.75 0.50 2.14
C ASN A 71 8.66 0.08 1.13
N GLU A 72 8.81 0.43 -0.15
CA GLU A 72 7.93 -0.01 -1.24
C GLU A 72 7.93 -1.54 -1.35
N LEU A 73 9.10 -2.17 -1.38
CA LEU A 73 9.19 -3.64 -1.42
C LEU A 73 8.56 -4.29 -0.18
N GLY A 74 8.86 -3.76 1.02
CA GLY A 74 8.26 -4.26 2.26
C GLY A 74 6.75 -4.14 2.26
N PHE A 75 6.22 -3.02 1.78
CA PHE A 75 4.78 -2.77 1.69
C PHE A 75 4.09 -3.69 0.69
N LEU A 76 4.69 -3.90 -0.50
CA LEU A 76 4.16 -4.85 -1.47
C LEU A 76 4.16 -6.29 -0.94
N LYS A 77 5.18 -6.68 -0.15
CA LYS A 77 5.22 -7.99 0.50
C LYS A 77 4.10 -8.14 1.52
N LEU A 78 3.89 -7.12 2.36
CA LEU A 78 2.77 -7.08 3.31
C LEU A 78 1.42 -7.27 2.61
N LEU A 79 1.16 -6.49 1.56
CA LEU A 79 -0.11 -6.56 0.83
C LEU A 79 -0.35 -7.91 0.16
N LYS A 80 0.72 -8.51 -0.37
CA LYS A 80 0.68 -9.84 -0.99
C LYS A 80 0.42 -10.93 0.06
N ASP A 81 1.17 -10.94 1.15
CA ASP A 81 1.08 -11.96 2.20
C ASP A 81 -0.26 -11.91 2.95
N LYS A 82 -0.87 -10.72 3.03
CA LYS A 82 -2.22 -10.53 3.60
C LYS A 82 -3.35 -10.84 2.62
N ASN A 83 -3.04 -11.24 1.39
CA ASN A 83 -4.01 -11.40 0.31
C ASN A 83 -4.98 -10.20 0.26
N SER A 84 -4.44 -8.98 0.28
CA SER A 84 -5.21 -7.77 0.53
C SER A 84 -6.21 -7.41 -0.57
N GLY A 85 -6.10 -8.04 -1.74
CA GLY A 85 -6.82 -7.61 -2.95
C GLY A 85 -6.49 -6.19 -3.39
N LEU A 86 -5.43 -5.56 -2.86
CA LEU A 86 -5.01 -4.21 -3.23
C LEU A 86 -3.96 -4.24 -4.35
N LYS A 87 -4.10 -3.34 -5.32
CA LYS A 87 -3.07 -2.99 -6.30
C LYS A 87 -2.41 -1.69 -5.86
N VAL A 88 -1.08 -1.61 -5.96
CA VAL A 88 -0.34 -0.38 -5.73
C VAL A 88 0.01 0.23 -7.08
N LEU A 89 -0.33 1.50 -7.27
CA LEU A 89 -0.05 2.28 -8.46
C LEU A 89 0.93 3.38 -8.09
N LYS A 90 2.01 3.51 -8.86
CA LYS A 90 3.00 4.57 -8.72
C LYS A 90 2.98 5.43 -9.98
N GLY A 91 2.93 6.74 -9.81
CA GLY A 91 2.88 7.68 -10.93
C GLY A 91 3.72 8.94 -10.67
N SER A 92 4.06 9.65 -11.75
CA SER A 92 4.62 10.99 -11.65
C SER A 92 3.56 11.98 -11.16
N ASN A 93 4.01 13.12 -10.62
CA ASN A 93 3.12 14.21 -10.17
C ASN A 93 2.16 14.71 -11.26
N ASN A 94 2.52 14.53 -12.53
CA ASN A 94 1.70 14.91 -13.68
C ASN A 94 0.71 13.81 -14.11
N SER A 95 0.66 12.66 -13.40
CA SER A 95 -0.26 11.55 -13.65
C SER A 95 -0.14 10.89 -15.04
N ASN A 96 0.96 11.13 -15.76
CA ASN A 96 1.15 10.69 -17.15
C ASN A 96 1.92 9.36 -17.28
N SER A 97 2.24 8.71 -16.16
CA SER A 97 3.17 7.58 -16.12
C SER A 97 2.84 6.64 -14.96
N TRP A 98 1.59 6.19 -14.89
CA TRP A 98 1.17 5.22 -13.88
C TRP A 98 1.71 3.84 -14.20
N ALA A 99 2.27 3.19 -13.19
CA ALA A 99 2.66 1.80 -13.22
C ALA A 99 2.06 1.07 -12.03
N GLU A 100 1.48 -0.10 -12.28
CA GLU A 100 1.14 -1.06 -11.24
C GLU A 100 2.44 -1.68 -10.71
N LEU A 101 2.65 -1.56 -9.40
CA LEU A 101 3.77 -2.16 -8.72
C LEU A 101 3.42 -3.58 -8.30
N SER A 102 4.28 -4.52 -8.66
CA SER A 102 4.17 -5.93 -8.27
C SER A 102 5.52 -6.44 -7.73
N ILE A 103 5.55 -7.68 -7.24
CA ILE A 103 6.80 -8.35 -6.85
C ILE A 103 7.08 -9.49 -7.81
N LYS A 104 8.25 -9.45 -8.45
CA LYS A 104 8.79 -10.52 -9.28
C LYS A 104 10.20 -10.84 -8.83
N ASN A 105 10.51 -12.10 -8.55
CA ASN A 105 11.84 -12.55 -8.09
C ASN A 105 12.37 -11.77 -6.86
N GLY A 106 11.48 -11.37 -5.95
CA GLY A 106 11.85 -10.66 -4.72
C GLY A 106 12.20 -9.18 -4.90
N ILE A 107 12.05 -8.63 -6.10
CA ILE A 107 12.23 -7.20 -6.41
C ILE A 107 10.91 -6.58 -6.87
N VAL A 108 10.81 -5.25 -6.77
CA VAL A 108 9.68 -4.48 -7.29
C VAL A 108 9.73 -4.52 -8.82
N ASP A 109 8.63 -4.94 -9.44
CA ASP A 109 8.46 -5.03 -10.90
C ASP A 109 7.31 -4.10 -11.33
N PRO A 110 7.62 -2.88 -11.83
CA PRO A 110 6.63 -1.91 -12.28
C PRO A 110 6.10 -2.28 -13.68
N LYS A 111 4.77 -2.39 -13.81
CA LYS A 111 4.08 -2.62 -15.07
C LYS A 111 3.28 -1.36 -15.48
N PRO A 112 3.58 -0.72 -16.63
CA PRO A 112 2.82 0.44 -17.10
C PRO A 112 1.33 0.16 -17.25
N CYS A 113 0.50 1.11 -16.82
CA CYS A 113 -0.96 1.11 -17.01
C CYS A 113 -1.31 1.83 -18.32
N ASN A 114 -0.93 1.25 -19.46
CA ASN A 114 -1.30 1.76 -20.79
C ASN A 114 -2.63 1.19 -21.25
#